data_AF-A0A0C9X7W4-F1
#
_entry.id   AF-A0A0C9X7W4-F1
#
_cell.length_a   1.000
_cell.length_b   1.000
_cell.length_c   1.000
_cell.angle_alpha   90.00
_cell.angle_beta   90.00
_cell.angle_gamma   90.00
#
_symmetry.space_group_name_H-M   'P 1'
#
loop_
_entity.id
_entity.type
_entity.pdbx_description
1 polymer ?
#
loop_
_entity_poly.entity_id
_entity_poly.type
_entity_poly.pdbx_seq_one_letter_code
_entity_poly.pdbx_strand_id
1 'polypeptide(L)'
;MNFWDWTARIECEKYELGQSYTVIVFLGEVPEDPMDWLICPQFVGAHHAMVDSGRGPVLEEGFVHLSTAIAERSHLGSLEPKAVEPYLKKNLNWRVQKKDDSAAQLNSLEVCIFATRMIYPPDSHFPVPAEKRRFGSITHGRQGGCRSL
;
A
#
# COMPACT_ATOMS: atom_id res chain seq x y z
N MET A 1 -4.38 23.49 -12.01
CA MET A 1 -3.70 22.95 -10.82
C MET A 1 -3.37 21.48 -11.07
N ASN A 2 -2.28 20.94 -10.52
CA ASN A 2 -1.96 19.51 -10.59
C ASN A 2 -1.43 19.02 -9.25
N PHE A 3 -1.52 17.70 -9.03
CA PHE A 3 -0.94 17.03 -7.87
C PHE A 3 -0.61 15.58 -8.21
N TRP A 4 0.19 14.93 -7.39
CA TRP A 4 0.46 13.49 -7.50
C TRP A 4 -0.34 12.73 -6.45
N ASP A 5 -1.09 11.74 -6.90
CA ASP A 5 -1.81 10.81 -6.04
C ASP A 5 -1.02 9.51 -5.89
N TRP A 6 -0.70 9.12 -4.66
CA TRP A 6 0.12 7.98 -4.29
C TRP A 6 -0.71 6.83 -3.74
N THR A 7 -0.49 5.63 -4.28
CA THR A 7 -1.22 4.43 -3.90
C THR A 7 -0.30 3.23 -3.80
N ALA A 8 -0.46 2.43 -2.75
CA ALA A 8 0.10 1.09 -2.67
C ALA A 8 -0.90 0.10 -3.27
N ARG A 9 -0.51 -0.59 -4.34
CA ARG A 9 -1.20 -1.78 -4.82
C ARG A 9 -0.73 -2.98 -4.00
N ILE A 10 -1.68 -3.73 -3.48
CA ILE A 10 -1.48 -5.01 -2.82
C ILE A 10 -1.96 -6.08 -3.79
N GLU A 11 -1.11 -7.02 -4.14
CA GLU A 11 -1.45 -8.18 -4.96
C GLU A 11 -1.03 -9.43 -4.20
N CYS A 12 -1.91 -10.42 -4.04
CA CYS A 12 -1.60 -11.68 -3.36
C CYS A 12 -2.53 -12.80 -3.81
N GLU A 13 -2.09 -14.05 -3.63
CA GLU A 13 -2.93 -15.23 -3.81
C GLU A 13 -3.84 -15.39 -2.59
N LYS A 14 -5.13 -15.12 -2.81
CA LYS A 14 -6.18 -15.06 -1.78
C LYS A 14 -6.23 -16.28 -0.85
N TYR A 15 -5.95 -17.47 -1.38
CA TYR A 15 -6.09 -18.73 -0.64
C TYR A 15 -4.78 -19.25 -0.03
N GLU A 16 -3.66 -18.52 -0.13
CA GLU A 16 -2.33 -19.00 0.30
C GLU A 16 -2.29 -19.45 1.77
N LEU A 17 -3.00 -18.76 2.67
CA LEU A 17 -3.05 -19.10 4.11
C LEU A 17 -4.22 -20.02 4.48
N GLY A 18 -5.10 -20.37 3.53
CA GLY A 18 -6.31 -21.17 3.78
C GLY A 18 -7.33 -20.53 4.72
N GLN A 19 -7.15 -19.26 5.09
CA GLN A 19 -8.00 -18.50 6.00
C GLN A 19 -7.94 -17.01 5.65
N SER A 20 -8.93 -16.22 6.10
CA SER A 20 -8.91 -14.78 5.90
C SER A 20 -7.72 -14.12 6.60
N TYR A 21 -7.19 -13.09 5.97
CA TYR A 21 -6.08 -12.29 6.49
C TYR A 21 -6.20 -10.84 6.04
N THR A 22 -5.39 -9.98 6.66
CA THR A 22 -5.31 -8.56 6.39
C THR A 22 -3.87 -8.20 6.05
N VAL A 23 -3.66 -7.51 4.93
CA VAL A 23 -2.38 -6.85 4.60
C VAL A 23 -2.49 -5.41 5.05
N ILE A 24 -1.70 -5.03 6.05
CA ILE A 24 -1.75 -3.73 6.71
C ILE A 24 -0.57 -2.88 6.23
N VAL A 25 -0.83 -1.63 5.86
CA VAL A 25 0.16 -0.68 5.36
C VAL A 25 0.38 0.44 6.38
N PHE A 26 1.65 0.76 6.62
CA PHE A 26 2.11 1.72 7.60
C PHE A 26 3.04 2.76 6.99
N LEU A 27 3.08 3.94 7.58
CA LEU A 27 4.13 4.94 7.40
C LEU A 27 4.81 5.21 8.75
N GLY A 28 6.01 4.67 8.90
CA GLY A 28 6.81 4.73 10.12
C GLY A 28 7.15 3.34 10.67
N GLU A 29 7.58 3.31 11.92
CA GLU A 29 7.88 2.08 12.65
C GLU A 29 6.60 1.30 12.97
N VAL A 30 6.66 -0.02 12.85
CA VAL A 30 5.53 -0.92 13.11
C VAL A 30 5.68 -1.47 14.53
N PRO A 31 4.64 -1.41 15.38
CA PRO A 31 4.66 -2.04 16.70
C PRO A 31 5.02 -3.53 16.64
N GLU A 32 5.66 -4.04 17.68
CA GLU A 32 6.03 -5.45 17.76
C GLU A 32 4.80 -6.36 17.92
N ASP A 33 3.83 -5.94 18.74
CA ASP A 33 2.60 -6.70 18.98
C ASP A 33 1.62 -6.54 17.81
N PRO A 34 1.21 -7.63 17.14
CA PRO A 34 0.18 -7.60 16.10
C PRO A 34 -1.16 -7.00 16.54
N MET A 35 -1.52 -7.09 17.82
CA MET A 35 -2.77 -6.52 18.34
C MET A 35 -2.84 -5.01 18.20
N ASP A 36 -1.69 -4.33 18.16
CA ASP A 36 -1.60 -2.88 18.07
C ASP A 36 -1.64 -2.36 16.62
N TRP A 37 -1.49 -3.23 15.62
CA TRP A 37 -1.24 -2.83 14.24
C TRP A 37 -2.36 -1.97 13.63
N LEU A 38 -3.62 -2.30 13.87
CA LEU A 38 -4.76 -1.57 13.30
C LEU A 38 -5.12 -0.27 14.03
N ILE A 39 -4.61 -0.09 15.25
CA ILE A 39 -4.90 1.08 16.11
C ILE A 39 -3.70 2.02 16.28
N CYS A 40 -2.52 1.61 15.81
CA CYS A 40 -1.32 2.44 15.89
C CYS A 40 -1.41 3.69 15.00
N PRO A 41 -0.77 4.81 15.38
CA PRO A 41 -0.82 6.04 14.59
C PRO A 41 -0.09 5.93 13.24
N GLN A 42 0.79 4.93 13.05
CA GLN A 42 1.49 4.67 11.80
C GLN A 42 0.60 3.94 10.78
N PHE A 43 -0.54 3.37 11.20
CA PHE A 43 -1.52 2.76 10.30
C PHE A 43 -2.02 3.77 9.26
N VAL A 44 -2.02 3.34 7.99
CA VAL A 44 -2.53 4.14 6.86
C VAL A 44 -3.78 3.52 6.27
N GLY A 45 -3.79 2.20 6.14
CA GLY A 45 -4.91 1.46 5.59
C GLY A 45 -4.57 -0.02 5.43
N ALA A 46 -5.56 -0.80 4.98
CA ALA A 46 -5.43 -2.23 4.85
C ALA A 46 -6.19 -2.78 3.65
N HIS A 47 -5.75 -3.93 3.16
CA HIS A 47 -6.48 -4.79 2.25
C HIS A 47 -6.87 -6.09 2.98
N HIS A 48 -8.15 -6.46 2.93
CA HIS A 48 -8.68 -7.64 3.61
C HIS A 48 -9.02 -8.73 2.60
N ALA A 49 -8.28 -9.84 2.63
CA ALA A 49 -8.57 -11.01 1.82
C ALA A 49 -9.61 -11.87 2.56
N MET A 50 -10.85 -11.85 2.08
CA MET A 50 -11.97 -12.57 2.68
C MET A 50 -12.12 -13.95 2.05
N VAL A 51 -11.57 -14.97 2.72
CA VAL A 51 -11.53 -16.35 2.23
C VAL A 51 -12.84 -17.07 2.53
N ASP A 52 -13.40 -17.71 1.51
CA ASP A 52 -14.57 -18.58 1.55
C ASP A 52 -14.17 -20.05 1.25
N SER A 53 -15.15 -20.93 1.06
CA SER A 53 -14.93 -22.33 0.69
C SER A 53 -14.56 -22.55 -0.79
N GLY A 54 -14.21 -21.49 -1.51
CA GLY A 54 -13.78 -21.53 -2.90
C GLY A 54 -12.58 -22.47 -3.13
N ARG A 55 -12.45 -22.95 -4.37
CA ARG A 55 -11.38 -23.86 -4.78
C ARG A 55 -10.54 -23.24 -5.88
N GLY A 56 -9.22 -23.20 -5.65
CA GLY A 56 -8.21 -22.84 -6.66
C GLY A 56 -7.51 -21.51 -6.37
N PRO A 57 -6.34 -21.29 -6.99
CA PRO A 57 -5.58 -20.04 -6.83
C PRO A 57 -6.38 -18.88 -7.42
N VAL A 58 -6.59 -17.84 -6.61
CA VAL A 58 -7.19 -16.58 -7.06
C VAL A 58 -6.22 -15.47 -6.70
N LEU A 59 -5.71 -14.78 -7.72
CA LEU A 59 -4.94 -13.57 -7.53
C LEU A 59 -5.92 -12.44 -7.22
N GLU A 60 -5.77 -11.83 -6.04
CA GLU A 60 -6.58 -10.71 -5.58
C GLU A 60 -5.73 -9.44 -5.54
N GLU A 61 -6.36 -8.31 -5.88
CA GLU A 61 -5.75 -7.00 -5.83
C GLU A 61 -6.55 -6.04 -4.94
N GLY A 62 -5.83 -5.19 -4.22
CA GLY A 62 -6.37 -4.10 -3.42
C GLY A 62 -5.49 -2.86 -3.51
N PHE A 63 -6.04 -1.72 -3.08
CA PHE A 63 -5.34 -0.44 -3.14
C PHE A 63 -5.46 0.30 -1.80
N VAL A 64 -4.33 0.75 -1.27
CA VAL A 64 -4.26 1.63 -0.10
C VAL A 64 -3.77 3.00 -0.55
N HIS A 65 -4.62 4.02 -0.39
CA HIS A 65 -4.26 5.41 -0.69
C HIS A 65 -3.29 5.96 0.35
N LEU A 66 -2.20 6.58 -0.10
CA LEU A 66 -1.11 7.08 0.75
C LEU A 66 -1.07 8.60 0.82
N SER A 67 -1.65 9.31 -0.16
CA SER A 67 -1.51 10.77 -0.34
C SER A 67 -1.80 11.58 0.92
N THR A 68 -2.95 11.34 1.57
CA THR A 68 -3.35 12.04 2.79
C THR A 68 -2.37 11.78 3.93
N ALA A 69 -2.03 10.52 4.17
CA ALA A 69 -1.10 10.16 5.24
C ALA A 69 0.32 10.73 4.99
N ILE A 70 0.78 10.79 3.74
CA ILE A 70 2.04 11.47 3.39
C ILE A 70 1.93 12.96 3.67
N ALA A 71 0.86 13.62 3.22
CA ALA A 71 0.69 15.06 3.38
C ALA A 71 0.65 15.48 4.87
N GLU A 72 -0.02 14.69 5.71
CA GLU A 72 -0.18 14.98 7.13
C GLU A 72 1.05 14.65 7.98
N ARG A 73 1.78 13.57 7.65
CA ARG A 73 2.76 12.97 8.56
C ARG A 73 4.23 13.13 8.13
N SER A 74 4.48 13.40 6.85
CA SER A 74 5.86 13.39 6.31
C SER A 74 6.63 14.69 6.48
N HIS A 75 5.92 15.80 6.74
CA HIS A 75 6.47 17.17 6.73
C HIS A 75 7.20 17.57 5.43
N LEU A 76 7.01 16.84 4.32
CA LEU A 76 7.69 17.12 3.05
C LEU A 76 7.21 18.42 2.36
N GLY A 77 5.98 18.85 2.65
CA GLY A 77 5.36 20.00 1.98
C GLY A 77 5.09 19.80 0.48
N SER A 78 5.25 18.58 -0.04
CA SER A 78 5.10 18.25 -1.46
C SER A 78 4.77 16.77 -1.66
N LEU A 79 3.96 16.47 -2.68
CA LEU A 79 3.71 15.11 -3.16
C LEU A 79 4.50 14.77 -4.43
N GLU A 80 5.47 15.60 -4.82
CA GLU A 80 6.31 15.32 -6.00
C GLU A 80 7.16 14.05 -5.82
N PRO A 81 7.32 13.21 -6.86
CA PRO A 81 8.12 11.98 -6.81
C PRO A 81 9.50 12.12 -6.19
N LYS A 82 10.22 13.21 -6.52
CA LYS A 82 11.56 13.47 -6.00
C LYS A 82 11.62 13.58 -4.47
N ALA A 83 10.53 13.98 -3.82
CA ALA A 83 10.43 14.12 -2.37
C ALA A 83 9.82 12.86 -1.73
N VAL A 84 8.78 12.31 -2.34
CA VAL A 84 8.02 11.19 -1.78
C VAL A 84 8.75 9.86 -1.92
N GLU A 85 9.45 9.61 -3.03
CA GLU A 85 10.12 8.32 -3.26
C GLU A 85 11.16 7.99 -2.16
N PRO A 86 12.10 8.89 -1.79
CA PRO A 86 13.02 8.63 -0.67
C PRO A 86 12.29 8.45 0.67
N TYR A 87 11.22 9.21 0.90
CA TYR A 87 10.43 9.10 2.12
C TYR A 87 9.76 7.72 2.23
N LEU A 88 9.13 7.23 1.16
CA LEU A 88 8.49 5.91 1.15
C LEU A 88 9.51 4.78 1.24
N LYS A 89 10.68 4.89 0.61
CA LYS A 89 11.77 3.91 0.77
C LYS A 89 12.17 3.71 2.24
N LYS A 90 12.15 4.78 3.02
CA LYS A 90 12.51 4.76 4.44
C LYS A 90 11.34 4.35 5.35
N ASN A 91 10.14 4.86 5.10
CA ASN A 91 9.05 4.83 6.08
C ASN A 91 7.92 3.87 5.73
N LEU A 92 7.78 3.45 4.47
CA LEU A 92 6.71 2.53 4.08
C LEU A 92 6.99 1.15 4.66
N ASN A 93 6.04 0.60 5.41
CA ASN A 93 6.09 -0.76 5.92
C ASN A 93 4.77 -1.47 5.70
N TRP A 94 4.80 -2.80 5.68
CA TRP A 94 3.59 -3.63 5.63
C TRP A 94 3.75 -4.89 6.48
N ARG A 95 2.63 -5.43 6.95
CA ARG A 95 2.53 -6.70 7.67
C ARG A 95 1.30 -7.47 7.22
N VAL A 96 1.32 -8.79 7.42
CA VAL A 96 0.15 -9.65 7.22
C VAL A 96 -0.32 -10.15 8.58
N GLN A 97 -1.61 -9.99 8.86
CA GLN A 97 -2.26 -10.45 10.07
C GLN A 97 -3.34 -11.47 9.70
N LYS A 98 -3.33 -12.63 10.35
CA LYS A 98 -4.39 -13.64 10.18
C LYS A 98 -5.64 -13.24 10.96
N LYS A 99 -6.74 -13.95 10.71
CA LYS A 99 -7.99 -13.79 11.48
C LYS A 99 -7.84 -14.01 12.99
N ASP A 100 -6.87 -14.82 13.42
CA ASP A 100 -6.55 -15.06 14.83
C ASP A 100 -5.62 -13.98 15.43
N ASP A 101 -5.52 -12.83 14.75
CA ASP A 101 -4.69 -11.66 15.05
C ASP A 101 -3.17 -11.89 15.06
N SER A 102 -2.71 -13.12 14.80
CA SER A 102 -1.26 -13.39 14.77
C SER A 102 -0.61 -12.99 13.43
N ALA A 103 0.66 -12.63 13.52
CA ALA A 103 1.49 -12.28 12.37
C ALA A 103 1.67 -13.46 11.40
N ALA A 104 1.71 -13.15 10.11
CA ALA A 104 2.02 -14.11 9.05
C ALA A 104 2.88 -13.48 7.95
N GLN A 105 3.31 -14.32 7.02
CA GLN A 105 3.95 -13.91 5.77
C GLN A 105 3.24 -14.59 4.60
N LEU A 106 3.28 -13.92 3.46
CA LEU A 106 2.77 -14.41 2.19
C LEU A 106 3.92 -14.40 1.18
N ASN A 107 4.16 -15.51 0.52
CA ASN A 107 5.12 -15.63 -0.57
C ASN A 107 4.56 -15.01 -1.86
N SER A 108 3.23 -15.07 -2.04
CA SER A 108 2.54 -14.48 -3.19
C SER A 108 2.37 -12.97 -3.09
N LEU A 109 2.61 -12.36 -1.92
CA LEU A 109 2.41 -10.93 -1.72
C LEU A 109 3.36 -10.09 -2.59
N GLU A 110 2.79 -9.08 -3.22
CA GLU A 110 3.50 -8.01 -3.90
C GLU A 110 2.86 -6.65 -3.57
N VAL A 111 3.61 -5.85 -2.83
CA VAL A 111 3.31 -4.43 -2.56
C VAL A 111 4.06 -3.58 -3.58
N CYS A 112 3.33 -2.92 -4.48
CA CYS A 112 3.90 -2.06 -5.51
C CYS A 112 3.34 -0.65 -5.43
N ILE A 113 4.21 0.37 -5.54
CA ILE A 113 3.80 1.77 -5.42
C ILE A 113 3.56 2.37 -6.79
N PHE A 114 2.45 3.09 -6.90
CA PHE A 114 2.11 3.89 -8.06
C PHE A 114 1.90 5.34 -7.65
N ALA A 115 2.29 6.26 -8.53
CA ALA A 115 1.89 7.65 -8.44
C ALA A 115 1.17 8.06 -9.73
N THR A 116 0.00 8.68 -9.59
CA THR A 116 -0.78 9.19 -10.72
C THR A 116 -0.76 10.71 -10.67
N ARG A 117 -0.25 11.36 -11.72
CA ARG A 117 -0.34 12.80 -11.86
C ARG A 117 -1.77 13.16 -12.25
N MET A 118 -2.43 13.88 -11.36
CA MET A 118 -3.78 14.39 -11.52
C MET A 118 -3.72 15.85 -11.97
N ILE A 119 -4.53 16.21 -12.96
CA ILE A 119 -4.65 17.60 -13.45
C ILE A 119 -6.10 18.07 -13.33
N TYR A 120 -6.31 19.37 -13.15
CA TYR A 120 -7.61 20.01 -13.29
C TYR A 120 -7.68 20.71 -14.66
N PRO A 121 -8.38 20.12 -15.65
CA PRO A 121 -8.65 20.79 -16.92
C PRO A 121 -9.44 22.07 -16.70
N PRO A 122 -9.37 23.05 -17.64
CA PRO A 122 -10.31 24.16 -17.67
C PRO A 122 -11.75 23.64 -17.62
N ASP A 123 -12.60 24.33 -16.86
CA ASP A 123 -14.05 24.04 -16.72
C ASP A 123 -14.41 22.67 -16.12
N SER A 124 -13.43 21.93 -15.58
CA SER A 124 -13.70 20.68 -14.86
C SER A 124 -13.78 20.90 -13.35
N HIS A 125 -14.82 20.35 -12.73
CA HIS A 125 -14.96 20.29 -11.27
C HIS A 125 -14.11 19.19 -10.63
N PHE A 126 -13.67 18.19 -11.41
CA PHE A 126 -12.93 17.04 -10.93
C PHE A 126 -11.55 16.94 -11.58
N PRO A 127 -10.53 16.46 -10.84
CA PRO A 127 -9.25 16.16 -11.46
C PRO A 127 -9.36 14.93 -12.38
N VAL A 128 -8.55 14.90 -13.42
CA VAL A 128 -8.42 13.75 -14.32
C VAL A 128 -6.97 13.21 -14.30
N PRO A 129 -6.78 11.89 -14.45
CA PRO A 129 -5.44 11.32 -14.59
C PRO A 129 -4.77 11.81 -15.87
N ALA A 130 -3.54 12.28 -15.76
CA ALA A 130 -2.71 12.68 -16.89
C ALA A 130 -1.56 11.70 -17.16
N GLU A 131 -0.97 11.14 -16.11
CA GLU A 131 0.17 10.23 -16.19
C GLU A 131 0.16 9.26 -15.01
N LYS A 132 0.39 7.97 -15.23
CA LYS A 132 0.59 6.98 -14.16
C LYS A 132 2.02 6.48 -14.22
N ARG A 133 2.72 6.51 -13.08
CA ARG A 133 4.08 5.98 -12.92
C ARG A 133 4.08 4.86 -11.89
N ARG A 134 4.85 3.82 -12.18
CA ARG A 134 5.16 2.75 -11.26
C ARG A 134 6.51 3.03 -10.59
N PHE A 135 6.58 2.84 -9.28
CA PHE A 135 7.78 3.02 -8.46
C PHE A 135 8.16 1.69 -7.78
N GLY A 136 8.46 0.67 -8.58
CA GLY A 136 8.81 -0.67 -8.07
C GLY A 136 10.02 -0.66 -7.14
N SER A 137 10.99 0.23 -7.40
CA SER A 137 12.21 0.37 -6.60
C SER A 137 11.98 0.79 -5.14
N ILE A 138 10.78 1.28 -4.76
CA ILE A 138 10.45 1.64 -3.38
C ILE A 138 10.37 0.41 -2.47
N THR A 139 9.84 -0.69 -3.00
CA THR A 139 9.59 -1.92 -2.23
C THR A 139 10.41 -3.10 -2.69
N HIS A 140 11.06 -3.01 -3.86
CA HIS A 140 11.89 -4.08 -4.42
C HIS A 140 12.97 -4.57 -3.45
N GLY A 141 13.18 -5.89 -3.43
CA GLY A 141 14.15 -6.55 -2.54
C GLY A 141 13.68 -6.76 -1.09
N ARG A 142 12.49 -6.28 -0.72
CA ARG A 142 11.87 -6.53 0.59
C ARG A 142 10.89 -7.70 0.50
N GLN A 143 10.71 -8.46 1.59
CA GLN A 143 9.72 -9.55 1.65
C GLN A 143 8.32 -9.03 1.30
N GLY A 144 7.68 -9.65 0.31
CA GLY A 144 6.37 -9.22 -0.21
C GLY A 144 6.40 -7.89 -1.00
N GLY A 145 7.59 -7.40 -1.36
CA GLY A 145 7.76 -6.19 -2.14
C GLY A 145 7.69 -6.44 -3.65
N CYS A 146 7.87 -5.37 -4.42
CA CYS A 146 7.73 -5.42 -5.88
C CYS A 146 8.76 -6.35 -6.54
N ARG A 147 8.31 -7.24 -7.44
CA ARG A 147 9.17 -8.27 -8.04
C ARG A 147 10.00 -7.77 -9.22
N SER A 148 9.47 -6.80 -9.96
CA SER A 148 10.16 -6.18 -11.10
C SER A 148 10.28 -4.68 -10.92
N LEU A 149 11.27 -4.08 -11.57
CA LEU A 149 11.49 -2.62 -11.57
C LEU A 149 10.67 -1.93 -12.65
#